data_AF-A0A524PDN1-F1
#
_entry.id   AF-A0A524PDN1-F1
#
_cell.length_a   1.000
_cell.length_b   1.000
_cell.length_c   1.000
_cell.angle_alpha   90.00
_cell.angle_beta   90.00
_cell.angle_gamma   90.00
#
_symmetry.space_group_name_H-M   'P 1'
#
loop_
_entity.id
_entity.type
_entity.pdbx_description
1 polymer ?
#
loop_
_entity_poly.entity_id
_entity_poly.type
_entity_poly.pdbx_seq_one_letter_code
_entity_poly.pdbx_strand_id
1 'polypeptide(L)'
;MATGEAGDQKAQTHEEARKVLDDAWVRADKVYKEAKKQADIVHEEVRKLAVDEESRKRADEAHAEALTQAKKAKDAITKVAEAVFSDFWKR
;
A
#
# COMPACT_ATOMS: atom_id res chain seq x y z
N MET A 1 -35.07 -29.45 0.63
CA MET A 1 -34.56 -28.60 1.71
C MET A 1 -33.03 -28.63 1.63
N ALA A 2 -32.42 -27.69 0.90
CA ALA A 2 -30.95 -27.62 0.74
C ALA A 2 -30.48 -26.16 0.50
N THR A 3 -31.21 -25.20 1.05
CA THR A 3 -30.96 -23.76 0.88
C THR A 3 -30.24 -23.12 2.06
N GLY A 4 -30.09 -23.83 3.19
CA GLY A 4 -29.37 -23.33 4.37
C GLY A 4 -27.85 -23.40 4.21
N GLU A 5 -27.31 -24.57 3.88
CA GLU A 5 -25.85 -24.80 3.82
C GLU A 5 -25.14 -23.96 2.74
N ALA A 6 -25.79 -23.73 1.60
CA ALA A 6 -25.24 -22.90 0.53
C ALA A 6 -25.22 -21.40 0.87
N GLY A 7 -26.10 -20.95 1.78
CA GLY A 7 -26.16 -19.57 2.26
C GLY A 7 -25.05 -19.29 3.28
N ASP A 8 -24.85 -20.19 4.24
CA ASP A 8 -23.80 -20.09 5.25
C ASP A 8 -22.39 -20.17 4.64
N GLN A 9 -22.17 -21.06 3.66
CA GLN A 9 -20.89 -21.16 2.96
C GLN A 9 -20.54 -19.89 2.15
N LYS A 10 -21.53 -19.27 1.51
CA LYS A 10 -21.34 -17.99 0.79
C LYS A 10 -21.04 -16.83 1.74
N ALA A 11 -21.70 -16.78 2.90
CA ALA A 11 -21.46 -15.75 3.90
C ALA A 11 -20.05 -15.86 4.49
N GLN A 12 -19.59 -17.09 4.77
CA GLN A 12 -18.26 -17.36 5.31
C GLN A 12 -17.14 -17.00 4.31
N THR A 13 -17.29 -17.39 3.04
CA THR A 13 -16.32 -17.02 1.99
C THR A 13 -16.31 -15.52 1.70
N HIS A 14 -17.43 -14.83 1.87
CA HIS A 14 -17.48 -13.38 1.76
C HIS A 14 -16.71 -12.67 2.90
N GLU A 15 -16.86 -13.14 4.14
CA GLU A 15 -16.11 -12.59 5.28
C GLU A 15 -14.60 -12.81 5.12
N GLU A 16 -14.20 -13.99 4.62
CA GLU A 16 -12.81 -14.31 4.32
C GLU A 16 -12.23 -13.41 3.21
N ALA A 17 -12.96 -13.22 2.11
CA ALA A 17 -12.55 -12.33 1.03
C ALA A 17 -12.38 -10.88 1.53
N ARG A 18 -13.27 -10.43 2.42
CA ARG A 18 -13.17 -9.09 3.02
C ARG A 18 -11.98 -8.96 3.97
N LYS A 19 -11.71 -9.96 4.80
CA LYS A 19 -10.51 -9.99 5.65
C LYS A 19 -9.23 -9.90 4.84
N VAL A 20 -9.14 -10.59 3.70
CA VAL A 20 -7.97 -10.53 2.81
C VAL A 20 -7.78 -9.11 2.25
N LEU A 21 -8.86 -8.43 1.86
CA LEU A 21 -8.80 -7.04 1.39
C LEU A 21 -8.33 -6.09 2.51
N ASP A 22 -8.91 -6.20 3.70
CA ASP A 22 -8.56 -5.37 4.86
C ASP A 22 -7.08 -5.58 5.27
N ASP A 23 -6.62 -6.83 5.32
CA ASP A 23 -5.23 -7.18 5.59
C ASP A 23 -4.28 -6.60 4.55
N ALA A 24 -4.67 -6.62 3.27
CA ALA A 24 -3.86 -6.04 2.20
C ALA A 24 -3.75 -4.51 2.35
N TRP A 25 -4.81 -3.83 2.78
CA TRP A 25 -4.77 -2.39 3.04
C TRP A 25 -3.85 -2.05 4.20
N VAL A 26 -3.91 -2.82 5.30
CA VAL A 26 -3.00 -2.66 6.44
C VAL A 26 -1.55 -2.87 6.02
N ARG A 27 -1.27 -3.91 5.22
CA ARG A 27 0.08 -4.18 4.68
C ARG A 27 0.56 -3.06 3.76
N ALA A 28 -0.29 -2.60 2.84
CA ALA A 28 0.04 -1.53 1.90
C ALA A 28 0.36 -0.22 2.64
N ASP A 29 -0.40 0.10 3.68
CA ASP A 29 -0.16 1.28 4.51
C ASP A 29 1.14 1.17 5.33
N LYS A 30 1.41 -0.01 5.90
CA LYS A 30 2.66 -0.28 6.61
C LYS A 30 3.88 -0.11 5.69
N VAL A 31 3.85 -0.71 4.50
CA VAL A 31 4.93 -0.60 3.50
C VAL A 31 5.17 0.87 3.13
N TYR A 32 4.11 1.63 2.87
CA TYR A 32 4.24 3.05 2.57
C TYR A 32 4.87 3.84 3.72
N LYS A 33 4.41 3.62 4.96
CA LYS A 33 4.93 4.32 6.14
C LYS A 33 6.40 4.00 6.39
N GLU A 34 6.81 2.75 6.25
CA GLU A 34 8.21 2.32 6.40
C GLU A 34 9.10 2.93 5.32
N ALA A 35 8.70 2.86 4.06
CA ALA A 35 9.44 3.45 2.95
C ALA A 35 9.53 4.98 3.07
N LYS A 36 8.43 5.65 3.44
CA LYS A 36 8.42 7.09 3.71
C LYS A 36 9.39 7.44 4.84
N LYS A 37 9.36 6.73 5.96
CA LYS A 37 10.26 6.98 7.09
C LYS A 37 11.73 6.87 6.69
N GLN A 38 12.08 5.86 5.88
CA GLN A 38 13.43 5.71 5.36
C GLN A 38 13.82 6.87 4.44
N ALA A 39 12.93 7.27 3.53
CA ALA A 39 13.15 8.42 2.65
C ALA A 39 13.33 9.73 3.44
N ASP A 40 12.49 9.96 4.45
CA ASP A 40 12.55 11.14 5.33
C ASP A 40 13.90 11.21 6.08
N ILE A 41 14.39 10.09 6.63
CA ILE A 41 15.69 10.03 7.32
C ILE A 41 16.83 10.39 6.35
N VAL A 42 16.87 9.76 5.17
CA VAL A 42 17.93 10.00 4.19
C VAL A 42 17.88 11.45 3.70
N HIS A 43 16.68 11.96 3.43
CA HIS A 43 16.48 13.35 3.01
C HIS A 43 16.99 14.34 4.05
N GLU A 44 16.63 14.15 5.32
CA GLU A 44 17.06 15.02 6.42
C GLU A 44 18.59 15.05 6.54
N GLU A 45 19.25 13.88 6.49
CA GLU A 45 20.70 13.79 6.59
C GLU A 45 21.42 14.41 5.39
N VAL A 46 20.95 14.14 4.17
CA VAL A 46 21.52 14.75 2.95
C VAL A 46 21.33 16.27 2.97
N ARG A 47 20.18 16.76 3.43
CA ARG A 47 19.86 18.19 3.45
C ARG A 47 20.68 18.95 4.49
N LYS A 48 21.04 18.32 5.62
CA LYS A 48 21.99 18.87 6.61
C LYS A 48 23.40 19.00 6.04
N LEU A 49 23.82 18.05 5.21
CA LEU A 49 25.16 18.03 4.59
C LEU A 49 25.25 18.93 3.34
N ALA A 50 24.13 19.26 2.71
CA ALA A 50 24.08 20.09 1.52
C ALA A 50 24.40 21.57 1.85
N VAL A 51 25.59 22.00 1.44
CA VAL A 51 26.13 23.36 1.66
C VAL A 51 25.62 24.38 0.64
N ASP A 52 25.22 23.93 -0.55
CA ASP A 52 24.72 24.77 -1.63
C ASP A 52 23.24 24.48 -1.96
N GLU A 53 22.60 25.44 -2.64
CA GLU A 53 21.18 25.37 -2.98
C GLU A 53 20.87 24.28 -4.02
N GLU A 54 21.78 24.00 -4.95
CA GLU A 54 21.59 22.97 -5.98
C GLU A 54 21.55 21.57 -5.34
N SER A 55 22.47 21.29 -4.40
CA SER A 55 22.50 20.05 -3.64
C SER A 55 21.24 19.86 -2.78
N ARG A 56 20.72 20.93 -2.18
CA ARG A 56 19.44 20.88 -1.44
C ARG A 56 18.26 20.56 -2.36
N LYS A 57 18.22 21.18 -3.54
CA LYS A 57 17.17 20.92 -4.52
C LYS A 57 17.21 19.48 -5.01
N ARG A 58 18.39 18.94 -5.31
CA ARG A 58 18.55 17.51 -5.69
C ARG A 58 18.10 16.57 -4.58
N ALA A 59 18.37 16.90 -3.32
CA ALA A 59 17.88 16.12 -2.18
C ALA A 59 16.35 16.14 -2.10
N ASP A 60 15.74 17.32 -2.25
CA ASP A 60 14.28 17.50 -2.26
C ASP A 60 13.63 16.73 -3.44
N GLU A 61 14.23 16.76 -4.63
CA GLU A 61 13.76 16.00 -5.82
C GLU A 61 13.85 14.48 -5.59
N ALA A 62 14.99 13.98 -5.10
CA ALA A 62 15.18 12.55 -4.81
C ALA A 62 14.20 12.05 -3.74
N HIS A 63 13.91 12.87 -2.73
CA HIS A 63 12.91 12.57 -1.70
C HIS A 63 11.50 12.47 -2.30
N ALA A 64 11.11 13.42 -3.15
CA ALA A 64 9.82 13.41 -3.82
C ALA A 64 9.65 12.18 -4.74
N GLU A 65 10.71 11.78 -5.45
CA GLU A 65 10.73 10.57 -6.25
C GLU A 65 10.56 9.30 -5.38
N ALA A 66 11.29 9.22 -4.26
CA ALA A 66 11.17 8.10 -3.32
C ALA A 66 9.74 7.97 -2.76
N LEU A 67 9.11 9.08 -2.38
CA LEU A 67 7.72 9.09 -1.92
C LEU A 67 6.74 8.65 -3.02
N THR A 68 7.00 9.04 -4.27
CA THR A 68 6.21 8.62 -5.43
C THR A 68 6.30 7.10 -5.64
N GLN A 69 7.50 6.52 -5.55
CA GLN A 69 7.68 5.08 -5.67
C GLN A 69 7.04 4.31 -4.51
N ALA A 70 7.16 4.81 -3.28
CA ALA A 70 6.48 4.23 -2.12
C ALA A 70 4.96 4.22 -2.31
N LYS A 71 4.38 5.31 -2.85
CA LYS A 71 2.96 5.38 -3.16
C LYS A 71 2.56 4.38 -4.25
N LYS A 72 3.35 4.22 -5.32
CA LYS A 72 3.10 3.22 -6.36
C LYS A 72 3.08 1.80 -5.79
N ALA A 73 3.98 1.48 -4.87
CA ALA A 73 4.00 0.18 -4.20
C ALA A 73 2.73 -0.07 -3.38
N LYS A 74 2.30 0.93 -2.59
CA LYS A 74 1.01 0.90 -1.87
C LYS A 74 -0.16 0.66 -2.82
N ASP A 75 -0.25 1.47 -3.88
CA ASP A 75 -1.34 1.41 -4.85
C ASP A 75 -1.36 0.06 -5.59
N ALA A 76 -0.20 -0.54 -5.88
CA ALA A 76 -0.11 -1.85 -6.51
C ALA A 76 -0.67 -2.96 -5.60
N ILE A 77 -0.32 -2.94 -4.31
CA ILE A 77 -0.85 -3.92 -3.33
C ILE A 77 -2.36 -3.77 -3.22
N THR A 78 -2.86 -2.53 -3.07
CA THR A 78 -4.30 -2.25 -2.97
C THR A 78 -5.04 -2.71 -4.22
N LYS A 79 -4.55 -2.40 -5.43
CA LYS A 79 -5.17 -2.80 -6.69
C LYS A 79 -5.27 -4.31 -6.86
N VAL A 80 -4.22 -5.05 -6.49
CA VAL A 80 -4.25 -6.52 -6.55
C VAL A 80 -5.30 -7.08 -5.60
N ALA A 81 -5.37 -6.56 -4.38
CA ALA A 81 -6.37 -7.00 -3.40
C ALA A 81 -7.81 -6.68 -3.83
N GLU A 82 -8.03 -5.48 -4.37
CA GLU A 82 -9.32 -5.07 -4.93
C GLU A 82 -9.74 -5.92 -6.13
N ALA A 83 -8.80 -6.27 -7.02
CA ALA A 83 -9.07 -7.14 -8.16
C ALA A 83 -9.49 -8.54 -7.71
N VAL A 84 -8.76 -9.15 -6.76
CA VAL A 84 -9.10 -10.45 -6.19
C VAL A 84 -10.46 -10.43 -5.51
N PHE A 85 -10.76 -9.38 -4.73
CA PHE A 85 -12.06 -9.21 -4.10
C PHE A 85 -13.18 -9.02 -5.14
N SER A 86 -12.96 -8.20 -6.17
CA SER A 86 -13.96 -7.97 -7.23
C SER A 86 -14.26 -9.22 -8.03
N ASP A 87 -13.25 -10.02 -8.36
CA ASP A 87 -13.42 -11.25 -9.13
C ASP A 87 -14.12 -12.35 -8.32
N PHE A 88 -13.95 -12.35 -6.99
CA PHE A 88 -14.75 -13.19 -6.10
C PHE A 88 -16.26 -12.88 -6.22
N TRP A 89 -16.64 -11.61 -6.38
CA TRP A 89 -18.03 -11.19 -6.52
C TRP A 89 -18.65 -11.40 -7.90
N LYS A 90 -17.84 -11.56 -8.94
CA LYS A 90 -18.32 -11.80 -10.32
C LYS A 90 -18.63 -13.26 -10.61
N ARG A 91 -18.18 -14.18 -9.75
CA ARG A 91 -18.42 -15.63 -9.86
C ARG A 91 -19.71 -16.03 -9.16
#